data_AF-A0A563VPZ7-F1
#
_entry.id   AF-A0A563VPZ7-F1
#
_cell.length_a   1.000
_cell.length_b   1.000
_cell.length_c   1.000
_cell.angle_alpha   90.00
_cell.angle_beta   90.00
_cell.angle_gamma   90.00
#
_symmetry.space_group_name_H-M   'P 1'
#
loop_
_entity.id
_entity.type
_entity.pdbx_description
1 polymer ?
#
loop_
_entity_poly.entity_id
_entity_poly.type
_entity_poly.pdbx_seq_one_letter_code
_entity_poly.pdbx_strand_id
1 'polypeptide(L)'
;MEKETGREKVWNQRGWDYLKKCNYSWQSPRPAHKKADKLEQEIFKNNLPLKFKKLKRENPDVEVELWFFDEHRVGLKPILRKVWSKVGHRPEAVVQHRYEWLYVYGFVKPQTGETLWYLIPRVNTSWLNVVYQQFAIDAGVSNQKKFF
;
A
#
# COMPACT_ATOMS: atom_id res chain seq x y z
N MET A 1 -13.69 -48.11 -5.01
CA MET A 1 -13.69 -47.17 -3.86
C MET A 1 -12.40 -46.39 -3.85
N GLU A 2 -12.48 -45.06 -3.89
CA GLU A 2 -11.30 -44.20 -3.78
C GLU A 2 -10.81 -44.21 -2.32
N LYS A 3 -9.60 -44.73 -2.08
CA LYS A 3 -9.09 -45.06 -0.73
C LYS A 3 -8.93 -43.84 0.18
N GLU A 4 -8.69 -42.67 -0.39
CA GLU A 4 -8.49 -41.43 0.38
C GLU A 4 -9.79 -40.82 0.89
N THR A 5 -10.93 -41.14 0.26
CA THR A 5 -12.18 -40.43 0.53
C THR A 5 -13.35 -41.32 0.96
N GLY A 6 -13.21 -42.64 0.82
CA GLY A 6 -14.16 -43.65 1.32
C GLY A 6 -15.51 -43.67 0.60
N ARG A 7 -15.60 -43.10 -0.61
CA ARG A 7 -16.84 -43.01 -1.39
C ARG A 7 -16.73 -43.76 -2.71
N GLU A 8 -17.85 -44.34 -3.15
CA GLU A 8 -17.93 -45.19 -4.34
C GLU A 8 -17.93 -44.39 -5.65
N LYS A 9 -18.44 -43.14 -5.63
CA LYS A 9 -18.47 -42.22 -6.77
C LYS A 9 -18.31 -40.77 -6.31
N VAL A 10 -17.42 -40.02 -6.96
CA VAL A 10 -17.19 -38.58 -6.72
C VAL A 10 -18.02 -37.78 -7.72
N TRP A 11 -18.97 -36.97 -7.22
CA TRP A 11 -19.77 -36.07 -8.06
C TRP A 11 -19.10 -34.69 -8.11
N ASN A 12 -19.10 -34.05 -9.29
CA ASN A 12 -18.53 -32.69 -9.48
C ASN A 12 -19.08 -31.67 -8.47
N GLN A 13 -20.33 -31.84 -8.02
CA GLN A 13 -21.00 -30.99 -7.02
C GLN A 13 -20.43 -31.08 -5.60
N ARG A 14 -19.62 -32.11 -5.28
CA ARG A 14 -19.11 -32.38 -3.92
C ARG A 14 -17.63 -32.07 -3.71
N GLY A 15 -16.95 -31.47 -4.69
CA GLY A 15 -15.52 -31.14 -4.58
C GLY A 15 -15.15 -30.34 -3.33
N TRP A 16 -16.02 -29.42 -2.89
CA TRP A 16 -15.80 -28.63 -1.67
C TRP A 16 -15.81 -29.47 -0.37
N ASP A 17 -16.62 -30.54 -0.29
CA ASP A 17 -16.65 -31.43 0.88
C ASP A 17 -15.30 -32.11 1.09
N TYR A 18 -14.65 -32.54 0.01
CA TYR A 18 -13.33 -33.18 0.05
C TYR A 18 -12.24 -32.19 0.42
N LEU A 19 -12.26 -30.99 -0.18
CA LEU A 19 -11.34 -29.92 0.20
C LEU A 19 -11.45 -29.61 1.70
N LYS A 20 -12.66 -29.51 2.25
CA LYS A 20 -12.85 -29.34 3.70
C LYS A 20 -12.31 -30.52 4.52
N LYS A 21 -12.53 -31.77 4.10
CA LYS A 21 -11.97 -32.96 4.77
C LYS A 21 -10.45 -32.99 4.74
N CYS A 22 -9.84 -32.50 3.67
CA CYS A 22 -8.39 -32.35 3.55
C CYS A 22 -7.86 -31.06 4.22
N ASN A 23 -8.68 -30.38 5.02
CA ASN A 23 -8.36 -29.16 5.75
C ASN A 23 -8.03 -27.93 4.88
N TYR A 24 -8.62 -27.86 3.69
CA TYR A 24 -8.57 -26.69 2.80
C TYR A 24 -9.79 -25.79 2.99
N SER A 25 -9.60 -24.49 2.79
CA SER A 25 -10.65 -23.47 2.88
C SER A 25 -10.72 -22.63 1.61
N TRP A 26 -11.92 -22.11 1.31
CA TRP A 26 -12.12 -21.21 0.18
C TRP A 26 -11.63 -19.80 0.55
N GLN A 27 -10.57 -19.34 -0.12
CA GLN A 27 -9.91 -18.07 0.16
C GLN A 27 -9.98 -17.16 -1.06
N SER A 28 -10.13 -15.86 -0.82
CA SER A 28 -9.90 -14.83 -1.85
C SER A 28 -8.40 -14.49 -1.88
N PRO A 29 -7.69 -14.71 -2.99
CA PRO A 29 -6.27 -14.38 -3.07
C PRO A 29 -6.03 -12.90 -2.82
N ARG A 30 -4.98 -12.58 -2.06
CA ARG A 30 -4.48 -11.21 -1.92
C ARG A 30 -3.82 -10.80 -3.24
N PRO A 31 -4.25 -9.71 -3.89
CA PRO A 31 -3.56 -9.20 -5.07
C PRO A 31 -2.09 -8.90 -4.74
N ALA A 32 -1.19 -9.33 -5.62
CA ALA A 32 0.24 -9.02 -5.54
C ALA A 32 0.63 -8.26 -6.81
N HIS A 33 1.49 -7.25 -6.66
CA HIS A 33 1.97 -6.49 -7.80
C HIS A 33 2.93 -7.37 -8.64
N LYS A 34 2.78 -7.36 -9.97
CA LYS A 34 3.57 -8.22 -10.88
C LYS A 34 5.09 -8.03 -10.73
N LYS A 35 5.53 -6.82 -10.39
CA LYS A 35 6.95 -6.48 -10.18
C LYS A 35 7.42 -6.59 -8.73
N ALA A 36 6.58 -7.08 -7.81
CA ALA A 36 6.98 -7.21 -6.41
C ALA A 36 8.02 -8.32 -6.28
N ASP A 37 9.26 -7.94 -6.02
CA ASP A 37 10.35 -8.86 -5.70
C ASP A 37 10.56 -8.89 -4.19
N LYS A 38 10.49 -10.08 -3.60
CA LYS A 38 10.68 -10.27 -2.16
C LYS A 38 12.14 -10.09 -1.75
N LEU A 39 13.08 -10.52 -2.59
CA LEU A 39 14.50 -10.43 -2.28
C LEU A 39 14.95 -8.97 -2.24
N GLU A 40 14.55 -8.16 -3.24
CA GLU A 40 14.83 -6.73 -3.26
C GLU A 40 14.24 -5.99 -2.05
N GLN A 41 13.04 -6.37 -1.61
CA GLN A 41 12.43 -5.81 -0.40
C GLN A 41 13.23 -6.13 0.86
N GLU A 42 13.70 -7.37 1.02
CA GLU A 42 14.54 -7.76 2.16
C GLU A 42 15.91 -7.08 2.11
N ILE A 43 16.53 -6.99 0.93
CA ILE A 43 17.79 -6.25 0.71
C ILE A 43 17.62 -4.79 1.11
N PHE A 44 16.54 -4.14 0.68
CA PHE A 44 16.25 -2.74 1.05
C PHE A 44 16.13 -2.56 2.56
N LYS A 45 15.35 -3.42 3.24
CA LYS A 45 15.15 -3.35 4.70
C LYS A 45 16.47 -3.50 5.46
N ASN A 46 17.33 -4.41 5.02
CA ASN A 46 18.63 -4.64 5.66
C ASN A 46 19.64 -3.51 5.37
N ASN A 47 19.60 -2.94 4.17
CA ASN A 47 20.55 -1.91 3.74
C ASN A 47 20.21 -0.51 4.27
N LEU A 48 18.93 -0.19 4.46
CA LEU A 48 18.51 1.14 4.89
C LEU A 48 19.16 1.58 6.23
N PRO A 49 19.16 0.76 7.31
CA PRO A 49 19.86 1.13 8.54
C PRO A 49 21.36 1.36 8.36
N LEU A 50 22.01 0.60 7.47
CA LEU A 50 23.44 0.75 7.18
C LEU A 50 23.73 2.07 6.47
N LYS A 51 22.90 2.43 5.47
CA LYS A 51 22.98 3.72 4.77
C LYS A 51 22.77 4.88 5.76
N PHE A 52 21.78 4.79 6.62
CA PHE A 52 21.49 5.83 7.62
C PHE A 52 22.63 5.99 8.64
N LYS A 53 23.20 4.88 9.14
CA LYS A 53 24.38 4.92 10.02
C LYS A 53 25.59 5.55 9.33
N LYS A 54 25.84 5.19 8.07
CA LYS A 54 26.93 5.77 7.27
C LYS A 54 26.76 7.28 7.13
N LEU A 55 25.55 7.75 6.82
CA LEU A 55 25.27 9.17 6.65
C LEU A 55 25.44 9.96 7.95
N LYS A 56 25.00 9.41 9.08
CA LYS A 56 25.27 9.97 10.42
C LYS A 56 26.76 10.11 10.71
N ARG A 57 27.56 9.11 10.31
CA ARG A 57 29.02 9.16 10.48
C ARG A 57 29.69 10.21 9.60
N GLU A 58 29.16 10.45 8.40
CA GLU A 58 29.66 11.46 7.46
C GLU A 58 29.26 12.89 7.85
N ASN A 59 28.23 13.06 8.70
CA ASN A 59 27.75 14.35 9.17
C ASN A 59 27.69 14.36 10.71
N PRO A 60 28.82 14.30 11.42
CA PRO A 60 28.83 14.19 12.88
C PRO A 60 28.30 15.44 13.59
N ASP A 61 28.48 16.62 12.99
CA ASP A 61 28.11 17.92 13.59
C ASP A 61 26.66 18.33 13.28
N VAL A 62 25.90 17.47 12.60
CA VAL A 62 24.54 17.77 12.11
C VAL A 62 23.59 16.66 12.53
N GLU A 63 22.44 17.03 13.07
CA GLU A 63 21.36 16.09 13.34
C GLU A 63 20.79 15.56 12.02
N VAL A 64 20.88 14.26 11.80
CA VAL A 64 20.31 13.58 10.62
C VAL A 64 19.06 12.82 11.01
N GLU A 65 17.93 13.21 10.41
CA GLU A 65 16.64 12.54 10.55
C GLU A 65 16.29 11.73 9.30
N LEU A 66 15.54 10.64 9.48
CA LEU A 66 14.98 9.84 8.39
C LEU A 66 13.50 10.17 8.28
N TRP A 67 13.04 10.51 7.08
CA TRP A 67 11.62 10.73 6.81
C TRP A 67 11.18 9.88 5.61
N PHE A 68 10.05 9.20 5.76
CA PHE A 68 9.41 8.52 4.64
C PHE A 68 8.34 9.41 4.04
N PHE A 69 8.26 9.43 2.71
CA PHE A 69 7.27 10.17 1.95
C PHE A 69 6.43 9.22 1.11
N ASP A 70 5.12 9.45 1.07
CA ASP A 70 4.22 8.77 0.13
C ASP A 70 3.09 9.70 -0.33
N GLU A 71 2.50 9.37 -1.47
CA GLU A 71 1.36 10.06 -2.06
C GLU A 71 0.12 9.18 -2.01
N HIS A 72 -0.99 9.76 -1.58
CA HIS A 72 -2.30 9.16 -1.71
C HIS A 72 -3.25 10.03 -2.54
N ARG A 73 -3.92 9.41 -3.52
CA ARG A 73 -4.96 10.05 -4.33
C ARG A 73 -6.34 9.80 -3.74
N VAL A 74 -7.02 10.87 -3.37
CA VAL A 74 -8.41 10.90 -2.92
C VAL A 74 -9.30 11.41 -4.06
N GLY A 75 -10.45 10.79 -4.29
CA GLY A 75 -11.40 11.34 -5.26
C GLY A 75 -12.64 10.50 -5.42
N LEU A 76 -13.51 10.97 -6.30
CA LEU A 76 -14.88 10.47 -6.47
C LEU A 76 -14.95 9.25 -7.40
N LYS A 77 -14.12 8.23 -7.13
CA LYS A 77 -14.23 6.95 -7.84
C LYS A 77 -15.42 6.16 -7.29
N PRO A 78 -16.46 5.87 -8.08
CA PRO A 78 -17.61 5.11 -7.59
C PRO A 78 -17.18 3.71 -7.12
N ILE A 79 -17.59 3.33 -5.90
CA ILE A 79 -17.37 1.99 -5.36
C ILE A 79 -18.66 1.20 -5.53
N LEU A 80 -18.69 0.32 -6.54
CA LEU A 80 -19.79 -0.61 -6.72
C LEU A 80 -19.73 -1.70 -5.64
N ARG A 81 -20.88 -1.95 -4.99
CA ARG A 81 -21.03 -3.03 -4.00
C ARG A 81 -21.62 -4.28 -4.64
N LYS A 82 -21.36 -5.43 -4.03
CA LYS A 82 -22.01 -6.69 -4.44
C LYS A 82 -23.49 -6.64 -4.09
N VAL A 83 -24.34 -7.02 -5.04
CA VAL A 83 -25.80 -7.09 -4.88
C VAL A 83 -26.30 -8.45 -5.33
N TRP A 84 -27.37 -8.94 -4.71
CA TRP A 84 -28.06 -10.16 -5.14
C TRP A 84 -28.99 -9.84 -6.33
N SER A 85 -28.97 -10.67 -7.36
CA SER A 85 -29.85 -10.55 -8.54
C SER A 85 -30.27 -11.95 -9.02
N LYS A 86 -31.35 -12.02 -9.80
CA LYS A 86 -31.82 -13.30 -10.37
C LYS A 86 -30.75 -13.90 -11.28
N VAL A 87 -30.62 -15.23 -11.27
CA VAL A 87 -29.69 -15.95 -12.17
C VAL A 87 -30.03 -15.61 -13.62
N GLY A 88 -29.04 -15.21 -14.39
CA GLY A 88 -29.21 -14.75 -15.78
C GLY A 88 -29.57 -13.27 -15.95
N HIS A 89 -29.80 -12.53 -14.85
CA HIS A 89 -30.08 -11.10 -14.88
C HIS A 89 -28.87 -10.29 -14.37
N ARG A 90 -28.43 -9.31 -15.17
CA ARG A 90 -27.32 -8.41 -14.81
C ARG A 90 -27.90 -7.08 -14.30
N PRO A 91 -27.79 -6.76 -12.99
CA PRO A 91 -28.28 -5.50 -12.46
C PRO A 91 -27.43 -4.34 -12.97
N GLU A 92 -28.11 -3.23 -13.30
CA GLU A 92 -27.47 -1.97 -13.71
C GLU A 92 -27.41 -1.01 -12.54
N ALA A 93 -26.28 -0.31 -12.41
CA ALA A 93 -26.10 0.75 -11.42
C ALA A 93 -25.74 2.04 -12.16
N VAL A 94 -26.53 3.09 -11.94
CA VAL A 94 -26.19 4.42 -12.43
C VAL A 94 -24.99 4.92 -11.63
N VAL A 95 -23.87 5.12 -12.31
CA VAL A 95 -22.64 5.65 -11.73
C VAL A 95 -22.23 6.89 -12.50
N GLN A 96 -21.84 7.94 -11.77
CA GLN A 96 -21.22 9.12 -12.35
C GLN A 96 -19.72 9.08 -12.02
N HIS A 97 -18.90 8.66 -12.99
CA HIS A 97 -17.45 8.73 -12.85
C HIS A 97 -17.00 10.19 -12.95
N ARG A 98 -16.43 10.74 -11.86
CA ARG A 98 -15.71 12.02 -11.89
C ARG A 98 -14.24 11.77 -11.64
N TYR A 99 -13.39 12.32 -12.51
CA TYR A 99 -11.92 12.22 -12.41
C TYR A 99 -11.34 13.47 -11.74
N GLU A 100 -12.05 13.97 -10.72
CA GLU A 100 -11.58 15.03 -9.85
C GLU A 100 -10.83 14.38 -8.69
N TRP A 101 -9.56 14.76 -8.55
CA TRP A 101 -8.64 14.19 -7.60
C TRP A 101 -8.12 15.27 -6.67
N LEU A 102 -8.16 14.98 -5.38
CA LEU A 102 -7.39 15.66 -4.36
C LEU A 102 -6.25 14.72 -3.96
N TYR A 103 -5.07 15.27 -3.74
CA TYR A 103 -3.92 14.47 -3.37
C TYR A 103 -3.50 14.79 -1.94
N VAL A 104 -3.03 13.77 -1.24
CA VAL A 104 -2.50 13.85 0.10
C VAL A 104 -1.05 13.42 0.02
N TYR A 105 -0.15 14.32 0.40
CA TYR A 105 1.26 14.04 0.59
C TYR A 105 1.49 13.81 2.08
N GLY A 106 2.02 12.64 2.42
CA GLY A 106 2.28 12.24 3.79
C GLY A 106 3.76 12.04 4.03
N PHE A 107 4.26 12.65 5.10
CA PHE A 107 5.61 12.44 5.61
C PHE A 107 5.52 11.78 6.98
N VAL A 108 6.34 10.77 7.24
CA VAL A 108 6.38 10.05 8.51
C VAL A 108 7.82 9.91 9.00
N LYS A 109 8.08 10.33 10.22
CA LYS A 109 9.34 10.10 10.93
C LYS A 109 9.23 8.79 11.72
N PRO A 110 9.85 7.69 11.27
CA PRO A 110 9.63 6.38 11.84
C PRO A 110 10.13 6.25 13.29
N GLN A 111 11.12 7.04 13.70
CA GLN A 111 11.67 6.99 15.07
C GLN A 111 10.71 7.55 16.12
N THR A 112 9.94 8.58 15.78
CA THR A 112 9.05 9.29 16.71
C THR A 112 7.58 9.04 16.43
N GLY A 113 7.23 8.59 15.22
CA GLY A 113 5.85 8.51 14.74
C GLY A 113 5.27 9.86 14.35
N GLU A 114 6.08 10.91 14.31
CA GLU A 114 5.65 12.24 13.87
C GLU A 114 5.24 12.21 12.40
N THR A 115 4.16 12.93 12.07
CA THR A 115 3.61 12.95 10.71
C THR A 115 3.27 14.36 10.26
N LEU A 116 3.57 14.67 9.01
CA LEU A 116 3.16 15.90 8.34
C LEU A 116 2.35 15.57 7.10
N TRP A 117 1.24 16.28 6.90
CA TRP A 117 0.27 16.00 5.84
C TRP A 117 -0.05 17.26 5.06
N TYR A 118 -0.06 17.14 3.74
CA TYR A 118 -0.36 18.24 2.83
C TYR A 118 -1.45 17.85 1.85
N LEU A 119 -2.47 18.71 1.73
CA LEU A 119 -3.49 18.58 0.69
C LEU A 119 -3.06 19.40 -0.53
N ILE A 120 -2.99 18.74 -1.67
CA ILE A 120 -2.55 19.34 -2.92
C ILE A 120 -3.54 19.04 -4.06
N PRO A 121 -3.79 20.02 -4.94
CA PRO A 121 -4.79 19.86 -6.01
C PRO A 121 -4.29 19.00 -7.17
N ARG A 122 -2.96 18.85 -7.34
CA ARG A 122 -2.35 18.17 -8.49
C ARG A 122 -1.00 17.57 -8.13
N VAL A 123 -0.64 16.50 -8.85
CA VAL A 123 0.66 15.83 -8.72
C VAL A 123 1.51 16.19 -9.92
N ASN A 124 2.55 16.97 -9.66
CA ASN A 124 3.65 17.24 -10.58
C ASN A 124 4.84 17.78 -9.78
N THR A 125 5.99 17.89 -10.45
CA THR A 125 7.23 18.37 -9.84
C THR A 125 7.11 19.77 -9.22
N SER A 126 6.32 20.65 -9.82
CA SER A 126 6.12 22.01 -9.29
C SER A 126 5.42 22.00 -7.93
N TRP A 127 4.33 21.25 -7.79
CA TRP A 127 3.63 21.09 -6.51
C TRP A 127 4.47 20.35 -5.48
N LEU A 128 5.22 19.32 -5.90
CA LEU A 128 6.11 18.59 -5.00
C LEU A 128 7.21 19.50 -4.41
N ASN A 129 7.80 20.37 -5.23
CA ASN A 129 8.80 21.32 -4.74
C ASN A 129 8.22 22.31 -3.72
N VAL A 130 6.99 22.79 -3.94
CA VAL A 130 6.29 23.66 -2.97
C VAL A 130 6.07 22.91 -1.65
N VAL A 131 5.66 21.65 -1.71
CA VAL A 131 5.49 20.83 -0.50
C VAL A 131 6.83 20.57 0.19
N TYR A 132 7.92 20.32 -0.53
CA TYR A 132 9.24 20.16 0.08
C TYR A 132 9.73 21.42 0.78
N GLN A 133 9.46 22.61 0.23
CA GLN A 133 9.77 23.87 0.90
C GLN A 133 8.98 24.03 2.19
N GLN A 134 7.67 23.76 2.15
CA GLN A 134 6.84 23.79 3.35
C GLN A 134 7.26 22.74 4.39
N PHE A 135 7.52 21.51 3.94
CA PHE A 135 8.01 20.42 4.79
C PHE A 135 9.33 20.78 5.45
N ALA A 136 10.27 21.40 4.73
CA ALA A 136 11.54 21.84 5.31
C ALA A 136 11.33 22.85 6.44
N ILE A 137 10.36 23.76 6.30
CA ILE A 137 10.01 24.73 7.35
C ILE A 137 9.35 24.01 8.53
N ASP A 138 8.31 23.20 8.26
CA ASP A 138 7.49 22.56 9.30
C ASP A 138 8.28 21.52 10.11
N ALA A 139 9.17 20.77 9.46
CA ALA A 139 10.06 19.80 10.12
C ALA A 139 11.32 20.45 10.73
N GLY A 140 11.51 21.76 10.53
CA GLY A 140 12.58 22.55 11.16
C GLY A 140 13.98 22.32 10.59
N VAL A 141 14.12 22.19 9.26
CA VAL A 141 15.43 22.13 8.60
C VAL A 141 16.26 23.35 8.97
N SER A 142 17.51 23.12 9.34
CA SER A 142 18.47 24.17 9.64
C SER A 142 19.86 23.73 9.24
N ASN A 143 20.86 24.62 9.34
CA ASN A 143 22.25 24.25 9.10
C ASN A 143 22.75 23.12 10.02
N GLN A 144 22.09 22.92 11.17
CA GLN A 144 22.38 21.87 12.14
C GLN A 144 21.44 20.66 12.03
N LYS A 145 20.47 20.66 11.12
CA LYS A 145 19.47 19.59 10.98
C LYS A 145 19.18 19.27 9.50
N LYS A 146 19.52 18.05 9.08
CA LYS A 146 19.36 17.53 7.71
C LYS A 146 18.49 16.28 7.66
N PHE A 147 17.89 16.05 6.49
CA PHE A 147 17.01 14.90 6.25
C PHE A 147 17.62 13.91 5.27
N PHE A 148 17.24 12.64 5.43
CA PHE A 148 17.50 11.53 4.53
C PHE A 148 16.19 10.89 4.09
#